data_AF-A0A2E6H032-F1
#
_entry.id   AF-A0A2E6H032-F1
#
_cell.length_a   1.000
_cell.length_b   1.000
_cell.length_c   1.000
_cell.angle_alpha   90.00
_cell.angle_beta   90.00
_cell.angle_gamma   90.00
#
_symmetry.space_group_name_H-M   'P 1'
#
loop_
_entity.id
_entity.type
_entity.pdbx_description
1 polymer ?
#
loop_
_entity_poly.entity_id
_entity_poly.type
_entity_poly.pdbx_seq_one_letter_code
_entity_poly.pdbx_strand_id
1 'polypeptide(L)'
;MSLQETLEITDQNLNELPPSQRRGKIHYGDIKTNQAKSKSINSLWAQSNTIVKKTYKEILESDIKVQNQFKEYVLLVKKLKDSFELRSELEPIFQLVIYLDTKTDLDIEEINEIRKTEYPQDYIIGGEVNQEHKVLTLYRGNFGMIKLPFSFFKSNAVNSPDFSKFKVIDGGLSVQLGDYEASAYNILYPRDPDYRKRLNKQRKKEDKTFGACLFRARAILGVNQDDFPGIDRKTISRIENNEVERILNITKLKILARLGITEEKLMGY
;
A
#
# COMPACT_ATOMS: atom_id res chain seq x y z
N MET A 1 20.08 50.34 15.87
CA MET A 1 18.87 49.92 15.13
C MET A 1 19.21 48.61 14.42
N SER A 2 19.18 47.42 15.02
CA SER A 2 18.15 46.75 15.84
C SER A 2 16.78 46.70 15.16
N LEU A 3 16.39 45.52 14.68
CA LEU A 3 15.32 44.73 15.28
C LEU A 3 15.52 43.25 14.93
N GLN A 4 15.81 42.47 15.97
CA GLN A 4 15.68 41.02 16.04
C GLN A 4 14.21 40.71 16.33
N GLU A 5 13.62 39.71 15.67
CA GLU A 5 12.41 39.06 16.17
C GLU A 5 12.80 37.67 16.70
N THR A 6 12.88 37.63 18.03
CA THR A 6 13.07 36.44 18.85
C THR A 6 11.68 35.92 19.20
N LEU A 7 11.33 34.69 18.80
CA LEU A 7 10.19 33.97 19.38
C LEU A 7 10.72 33.13 20.54
N GLU A 8 10.62 33.69 21.75
CA GLU A 8 10.70 32.96 23.01
C GLU A 8 9.42 32.15 23.18
N ILE A 9 9.55 30.83 23.33
CA ILE A 9 8.51 29.99 23.94
C ILE A 9 8.99 29.72 25.36
N THR A 10 8.35 30.39 26.32
CA THR A 10 8.56 30.21 27.75
C THR A 10 7.81 28.97 28.25
N ASP A 11 8.55 28.06 28.88
CA ASP A 11 8.04 26.95 29.68
C ASP A 11 7.33 27.49 30.92
N GLN A 12 5.99 27.59 30.90
CA GLN A 12 5.19 27.74 32.11
C GLN A 12 3.88 26.92 32.02
N ASN A 13 3.61 26.18 33.10
CA ASN A 13 2.37 25.48 33.46
C ASN A 13 2.15 24.05 32.93
N LEU A 14 2.99 23.13 33.38
CA LEU A 14 2.64 21.71 33.57
C LEU A 14 2.51 21.42 35.07
N ASN A 15 1.42 21.91 35.69
CA ASN A 15 1.12 21.60 37.09
C ASN A 15 -0.37 21.62 37.40
N GLU A 16 -1.21 21.00 36.56
CA GLU A 16 -2.58 20.64 36.95
C GLU A 16 -2.97 19.29 36.32
N LEU A 17 -2.57 18.18 36.95
CA LEU A 17 -3.15 16.86 36.69
C LEU A 17 -3.43 16.13 38.03
N PRO A 18 -4.60 15.45 38.15
CA PRO A 18 -5.10 14.92 39.41
C PRO A 18 -4.38 13.66 39.95
N PRO A 19 -4.56 13.33 41.25
CA PRO A 19 -3.69 12.42 42.03
C PRO A 19 -3.67 10.93 41.63
N SER A 20 -4.43 10.50 40.63
CA SER A 20 -4.62 9.07 40.31
C SER A 20 -3.52 8.43 39.45
N GLN A 21 -2.54 9.20 38.97
CA GLN A 21 -1.50 8.69 38.06
C GLN A 21 -0.07 8.68 38.63
N ARG A 22 0.10 8.86 39.95
CA ARG A 22 1.41 8.77 40.59
C ARG A 22 1.67 7.36 41.15
N ARG A 23 2.24 6.44 40.35
CA ARG A 23 2.99 5.27 40.87
C ARG A 23 3.93 4.71 39.80
N GLY A 24 5.23 4.75 40.08
CA GLY A 24 6.30 4.18 39.26
C GLY A 24 7.56 5.02 39.27
N LYS A 25 8.22 5.16 40.43
CA LYS A 25 9.57 5.75 40.53
C LYS A 25 10.56 4.80 39.83
N ILE A 26 11.19 5.26 38.76
CA ILE A 26 12.42 4.68 38.23
C ILE A 26 13.54 5.68 38.51
N HIS A 27 14.61 5.23 39.16
CA HIS A 27 15.79 6.01 39.47
C HIS A 27 16.53 6.44 38.20
N TYR A 28 16.69 7.75 38.00
CA TYR A 28 17.63 8.32 37.04
C TYR A 28 19.04 8.31 37.63
N GLY A 29 19.75 7.19 37.41
CA GLY A 29 21.21 7.19 37.35
C GLY A 29 21.66 7.52 35.94
N ASP A 30 22.71 8.34 35.83
CA ASP A 30 23.55 8.58 34.65
C ASP A 30 23.03 9.52 33.54
N ILE A 31 22.95 10.81 33.88
CA ILE A 31 22.82 11.91 32.89
C ILE A 31 24.14 12.13 32.09
N LYS A 32 25.28 11.56 32.53
CA LYS A 32 26.58 11.76 31.86
C LYS A 32 26.82 10.83 30.66
N THR A 33 26.20 9.66 30.57
CA THR A 33 26.34 8.74 29.42
C THR A 33 25.47 9.15 28.23
N ASN A 34 24.38 9.89 28.45
CA ASN A 34 23.51 10.39 27.38
C ASN A 34 24.08 11.60 26.64
N GLN A 35 24.95 12.42 27.26
CA GLN A 35 25.63 13.51 26.56
C GLN A 35 26.74 13.01 25.62
N ALA A 36 27.38 11.88 25.93
CA ALA A 36 28.34 11.24 25.03
C ALA A 36 27.64 10.57 23.83
N LYS A 37 26.50 9.90 24.07
CA LYS A 37 25.64 9.36 22.99
C LYS A 37 24.99 10.45 22.15
N SER A 38 24.53 11.56 22.72
CA SER A 38 23.93 12.66 21.95
C SER A 38 24.99 13.43 21.14
N LYS A 39 26.22 13.56 21.64
CA LYS A 39 27.35 14.08 20.84
C LYS A 39 27.74 13.14 19.71
N SER A 40 27.71 11.81 19.92
CA SER A 40 27.93 10.80 18.89
C SER A 40 26.83 10.79 17.82
N ILE A 41 25.56 10.94 18.21
CA ILE A 41 24.43 11.03 17.28
C ILE A 41 24.48 12.36 16.54
N ASN A 42 24.78 13.49 17.18
CA ASN A 42 24.90 14.77 16.51
C ASN A 42 26.14 14.85 15.60
N SER A 43 27.25 14.18 15.94
CA SER A 43 28.41 14.08 15.06
C SER A 43 28.16 13.14 13.88
N LEU A 44 27.42 12.04 14.10
CA LEU A 44 26.91 11.19 13.03
C LEU A 44 25.92 11.98 12.16
N TRP A 45 24.96 12.72 12.72
CA TRP A 45 24.06 13.59 11.96
C TRP A 45 24.76 14.75 11.24
N ALA A 46 25.90 15.23 11.75
CA ALA A 46 26.71 16.26 11.09
C ALA A 46 27.55 15.66 9.94
N GLN A 47 28.18 14.50 10.16
CA GLN A 47 28.91 13.75 9.12
C GLN A 47 27.95 13.20 8.06
N SER A 48 26.82 12.63 8.48
CA SER A 48 25.68 12.29 7.63
C SER A 48 25.12 13.54 6.97
N ASN A 49 25.07 14.72 7.58
CA ASN A 49 24.68 15.93 6.85
C ASN A 49 25.71 16.33 5.80
N THR A 50 27.00 16.06 5.98
CA THR A 50 28.02 16.38 4.96
C THR A 50 28.04 15.33 3.84
N ILE A 51 27.93 14.04 4.19
CA ILE A 51 27.80 12.92 3.24
C ILE A 51 26.46 13.04 2.55
N VAL A 52 25.34 13.09 3.26
CA VAL A 52 24.01 13.37 2.69
C VAL A 52 24.04 14.69 1.93
N LYS A 53 24.58 15.84 2.37
CA LYS A 53 24.58 17.03 1.49
C LYS A 53 25.46 16.87 0.24
N LYS A 54 26.57 16.13 0.31
CA LYS A 54 27.44 15.86 -0.84
C LYS A 54 26.78 14.87 -1.80
N THR A 55 26.32 13.73 -1.28
CA THR A 55 25.55 12.70 -1.98
C THR A 55 24.21 13.23 -2.48
N TYR A 56 23.50 14.06 -1.75
CA TYR A 56 22.22 14.71 -2.13
C TYR A 56 22.46 15.81 -3.17
N LYS A 57 23.61 16.50 -3.14
CA LYS A 57 24.03 17.42 -4.20
C LYS A 57 24.44 16.66 -5.48
N GLU A 58 25.20 15.57 -5.37
CA GLU A 58 25.54 14.68 -6.49
C GLU A 58 24.29 13.96 -7.04
N ILE A 59 23.34 13.60 -6.18
CA ILE A 59 22.02 13.06 -6.51
C ILE A 59 21.15 14.12 -7.20
N LEU A 60 21.14 15.37 -6.72
CA LEU A 60 20.43 16.50 -7.36
C LEU A 60 21.07 16.93 -8.69
N GLU A 61 22.38 16.70 -8.86
CA GLU A 61 23.13 16.96 -10.09
C GLU A 61 23.04 15.80 -11.10
N SER A 62 22.66 14.61 -10.64
CA SER A 62 22.20 13.48 -11.48
C SER A 62 20.69 13.56 -11.70
N ASP A 63 20.12 12.88 -12.70
CA ASP A 63 18.65 12.84 -12.97
C ASP A 63 17.80 12.17 -11.85
N ILE A 64 18.27 12.16 -10.60
CA ILE A 64 17.62 11.50 -9.46
C ILE A 64 16.70 12.51 -8.76
N LYS A 65 15.39 12.44 -9.00
CA LYS A 65 14.41 13.23 -8.22
C LYS A 65 14.21 12.58 -6.85
N VAL A 66 14.75 13.19 -5.79
CA VAL A 66 14.47 12.78 -4.40
C VAL A 66 13.26 13.54 -3.87
N GLN A 67 12.17 12.83 -3.59
CA GLN A 67 11.06 13.40 -2.83
C GLN A 67 11.14 13.02 -1.36
N ASN A 68 11.33 14.05 -0.53
CA ASN A 68 11.54 13.93 0.90
C ASN A 68 10.24 14.33 1.63
N GLN A 69 9.54 13.36 2.23
CA GLN A 69 8.45 13.61 3.17
C GLN A 69 8.59 12.64 4.36
N PHE A 70 9.05 13.18 5.49
CA PHE A 70 9.39 12.45 6.73
C PHE A 70 8.13 11.81 7.35
N LYS A 71 8.13 10.52 7.72
CA LYS A 71 8.60 9.99 9.03
C LYS A 71 9.27 8.59 8.97
N GLU A 72 9.35 7.97 7.80
CA GLU A 72 10.02 6.68 7.55
C GLU A 72 10.73 6.84 6.20
N TYR A 73 12.06 6.99 6.21
CA TYR A 73 12.78 7.46 5.02
C TYR A 73 12.89 6.33 3.98
N VAL A 74 12.11 6.44 2.90
CA VAL A 74 12.27 5.61 1.71
C VAL A 74 12.98 6.42 0.64
N LEU A 75 14.16 5.99 0.23
CA LEU A 75 14.90 6.60 -0.88
C LEU A 75 14.66 5.79 -2.16
N LEU A 76 14.06 6.43 -3.17
CA LEU A 76 13.95 5.87 -4.51
C LEU A 76 15.15 6.32 -5.33
N VAL A 77 15.98 5.37 -5.73
CA VAL A 77 17.19 5.63 -6.50
C VAL A 77 16.98 5.08 -7.91
N LYS A 78 16.78 5.97 -8.89
CA LYS A 78 16.69 5.61 -10.31
C LYS A 78 18.08 5.79 -10.94
N LYS A 79 18.63 4.73 -11.53
CA LYS A 79 19.82 4.78 -12.39
C LYS A 79 21.11 5.33 -11.72
N LEU A 80 21.76 4.51 -10.89
CA LEU A 80 23.18 4.69 -10.53
C LEU A 80 24.03 3.72 -11.33
N LYS A 81 25.00 4.24 -12.10
CA LYS A 81 25.93 3.43 -12.90
C LYS A 81 26.82 2.52 -12.05
N ASP A 82 27.07 2.90 -10.79
CA ASP A 82 27.87 2.14 -9.82
C ASP A 82 27.14 2.10 -8.46
N SER A 83 26.12 1.25 -8.37
CA SER A 83 25.13 1.26 -7.28
C SER A 83 25.59 0.61 -5.98
N PHE A 84 26.72 -0.11 -5.97
CA PHE A 84 27.11 -0.92 -4.80
C PHE A 84 27.68 -0.08 -3.64
N GLU A 85 28.59 0.85 -3.94
CA GLU A 85 29.24 1.69 -2.92
C GLU A 85 28.21 2.64 -2.28
N LEU A 86 27.42 3.34 -3.11
CA LEU A 86 26.32 4.19 -2.66
C LEU A 86 25.27 3.43 -1.85
N ARG A 87 25.02 2.15 -2.14
CA ARG A 87 24.11 1.33 -1.34
C ARG A 87 24.58 1.13 0.07
N SER A 88 25.86 0.81 0.26
CA SER A 88 26.45 0.67 1.59
C SER A 88 26.42 1.97 2.41
N GLU A 89 26.44 3.13 1.75
CA GLU A 89 26.38 4.44 2.40
C GLU A 89 24.96 4.91 2.73
N LEU A 90 23.98 4.53 1.92
CA LEU A 90 22.59 4.99 2.06
C LEU A 90 21.77 4.08 2.99
N GLU A 91 22.01 2.77 2.99
CA GLU A 91 21.29 1.81 3.85
C GLU A 91 21.36 2.13 5.37
N PRO A 92 22.46 2.68 5.92
CA PRO A 92 22.50 3.10 7.33
C PRO A 92 21.65 4.34 7.65
N ILE A 93 21.32 5.14 6.63
CA ILE A 93 20.67 6.46 6.78
C ILE A 93 19.17 6.35 6.55
N PHE A 94 18.77 5.52 5.58
CA PHE A 94 17.39 5.35 5.16
C PHE A 94 16.83 4.03 5.69
N GLN A 95 15.59 4.04 6.17
CA GLN A 95 14.92 2.83 6.66
C GLN A 95 14.69 1.83 5.53
N LEU A 96 14.54 2.34 4.30
CA LEU A 96 14.41 1.54 3.10
C LEU A 96 15.01 2.28 1.90
N VAL A 97 15.92 1.65 1.18
CA VAL A 97 16.40 2.16 -0.11
C VAL A 97 15.89 1.25 -1.21
N ILE A 98 15.06 1.80 -2.09
CA ILE A 98 14.53 1.09 -3.25
C ILE A 98 15.32 1.56 -4.46
N TYR A 99 16.16 0.66 -4.96
CA TYR A 99 16.82 0.84 -6.23
C TYR A 99 15.85 0.48 -7.34
N LEU A 100 15.29 1.51 -7.96
CA LEU A 100 14.63 1.37 -9.24
C LEU A 100 15.75 1.26 -10.27
N ASP A 101 16.31 0.04 -10.39
CA ASP A 101 17.10 -0.29 -11.56
C ASP A 101 16.29 0.12 -12.80
N THR A 102 16.99 0.51 -13.85
CA THR A 102 16.58 1.06 -15.16
C THR A 102 15.47 0.31 -15.91
N LYS A 103 14.85 -0.68 -15.27
CA LYS A 103 13.89 -1.64 -15.78
C LYS A 103 12.44 -1.33 -15.41
N THR A 104 12.17 -0.26 -14.67
CA THR A 104 10.79 0.26 -14.56
C THR A 104 10.58 1.33 -15.62
N ASP A 105 9.55 1.16 -16.46
CA ASP A 105 9.12 2.22 -17.37
C ASP A 105 8.40 3.34 -16.59
N LEU A 106 8.09 3.13 -15.31
CA LEU A 106 7.47 4.15 -14.46
C LEU A 106 8.43 5.30 -14.17
N ASP A 107 7.96 6.51 -14.42
CA ASP A 107 8.62 7.71 -13.94
C ASP A 107 8.26 8.02 -12.48
N ILE A 108 8.89 9.06 -11.94
CA ILE A 108 8.71 9.42 -10.51
C ILE A 108 7.35 10.07 -10.29
N GLU A 109 6.82 10.76 -11.30
CA GLU A 109 5.48 11.34 -11.29
C GLU A 109 4.42 10.23 -11.18
N GLU A 110 4.48 9.20 -12.02
CA GLU A 110 3.59 8.04 -12.01
C GLU A 110 3.65 7.28 -10.67
N ILE A 111 4.86 7.06 -10.13
CA ILE A 111 5.00 6.44 -8.79
C ILE A 111 4.31 7.29 -7.72
N ASN A 112 4.40 8.61 -7.79
CA ASN A 112 3.72 9.49 -6.85
C ASN A 112 2.20 9.49 -7.03
N GLU A 113 1.70 9.33 -8.26
CA GLU A 113 0.27 9.15 -8.51
C GLU A 113 -0.23 7.83 -7.93
N ILE A 114 0.49 6.72 -8.15
CA ILE A 114 0.21 5.42 -7.55
C ILE A 114 0.11 5.54 -6.02
N ARG A 115 1.05 6.25 -5.39
CA ARG A 115 1.06 6.44 -3.92
C ARG A 115 -0.15 7.20 -3.38
N LYS A 116 -0.81 8.02 -4.20
CA LYS A 116 -2.01 8.79 -3.85
C LYS A 116 -3.30 8.00 -4.07
N THR A 117 -3.24 6.82 -4.69
CA THR A 117 -4.42 5.97 -4.86
C THR A 117 -4.97 5.48 -3.52
N GLU A 118 -6.21 4.99 -3.50
CA GLU A 118 -6.81 4.41 -2.28
C GLU A 118 -6.06 3.16 -1.79
N TYR A 119 -5.49 2.39 -2.73
CA TYR A 119 -4.81 1.12 -2.46
C TYR A 119 -3.46 1.06 -3.18
N PRO A 120 -2.44 1.85 -2.78
CA PRO A 120 -1.15 1.92 -3.48
C PRO A 120 -0.42 0.58 -3.48
N GLN A 121 -0.66 -0.28 -2.48
CA GLN A 121 -0.15 -1.64 -2.45
C GLN A 121 -0.64 -2.50 -3.62
N ASP A 122 -1.74 -2.16 -4.29
CA ASP A 122 -2.28 -3.00 -5.38
C ASP A 122 -1.51 -2.80 -6.70
N TYR A 123 -0.53 -1.88 -6.72
CA TYR A 123 0.36 -1.57 -7.83
C TYR A 123 1.78 -2.03 -7.55
N ILE A 124 2.48 -2.43 -8.61
CA ILE A 124 3.91 -2.77 -8.60
C ILE A 124 4.67 -1.56 -9.15
N ILE A 125 5.69 -1.10 -8.44
CA ILE A 125 6.49 0.08 -8.83
C ILE A 125 7.91 -0.27 -9.28
N GLY A 126 8.34 -1.50 -9.02
CA GLY A 126 9.66 -1.99 -9.40
C GLY A 126 9.89 -3.43 -8.98
N GLY A 127 11.11 -3.91 -9.17
CA GLY A 127 11.53 -5.21 -8.70
C GLY A 127 13.02 -5.47 -8.87
N GLU A 128 13.51 -6.50 -8.19
CA GLU A 128 14.90 -6.96 -8.21
C GLU A 128 14.92 -8.46 -8.56
N VAL A 129 15.70 -8.80 -9.59
CA VAL A 129 15.87 -10.18 -10.06
C VAL A 129 17.14 -10.75 -9.45
N ASN A 130 16.99 -11.74 -8.57
CA ASN A 130 18.12 -12.51 -8.04
C ASN A 130 18.23 -13.83 -8.82
N GLN A 131 19.18 -13.88 -9.76
CA GLN A 131 19.42 -15.05 -10.62
C GLN A 131 20.02 -16.24 -9.84
N GLU A 132 20.87 -15.97 -8.85
CA GLU A 132 21.53 -16.99 -8.04
C GLU A 132 20.51 -17.82 -7.24
N HIS A 133 19.59 -17.14 -6.56
CA HIS A 133 18.54 -17.78 -5.75
C HIS A 133 17.26 -18.06 -6.54
N LYS A 134 17.18 -17.64 -7.81
CA LYS A 134 15.99 -17.76 -8.68
C LYS A 134 14.74 -17.16 -8.03
N VAL A 135 14.87 -15.95 -7.51
CA VAL A 135 13.80 -15.19 -6.85
C VAL A 135 13.65 -13.82 -7.52
N LEU A 136 12.41 -13.45 -7.82
CA LEU A 136 12.02 -12.10 -8.19
C LEU A 136 11.39 -11.41 -6.97
N THR A 137 11.99 -10.32 -6.50
CA THR A 137 11.41 -9.46 -5.47
C THR A 137 10.68 -8.31 -6.17
N LEU A 138 9.40 -8.12 -5.88
CA LEU A 138 8.61 -7.00 -6.40
C LEU A 138 8.38 -5.98 -5.30
N TYR A 139 8.52 -4.70 -5.66
CA TYR A 139 8.24 -3.55 -4.82
C TYR A 139 6.86 -3.01 -5.16
N ARG A 140 6.02 -2.81 -4.15
CA ARG A 140 4.64 -2.33 -4.30
C ARG A 140 4.57 -0.81 -4.10
N GLY A 141 3.48 -0.18 -4.52
CA GLY A 141 3.30 1.28 -4.37
C GLY A 141 3.29 1.78 -2.92
N ASN A 142 2.98 0.93 -1.95
CA ASN A 142 3.15 1.24 -0.53
C ASN A 142 4.55 0.88 0.02
N PHE A 143 5.50 0.60 -0.87
CA PHE A 143 6.85 0.12 -0.58
C PHE A 143 6.94 -1.27 0.07
N GLY A 144 5.82 -1.98 0.20
CA GLY A 144 5.82 -3.38 0.59
C GLY A 144 6.53 -4.27 -0.43
N MET A 145 7.11 -5.37 0.03
CA MET A 145 7.82 -6.31 -0.82
C MET A 145 7.08 -7.64 -0.94
N ILE A 146 7.14 -8.25 -2.13
CA ILE A 146 6.70 -9.63 -2.35
C ILE A 146 7.82 -10.38 -3.04
N LYS A 147 8.24 -11.51 -2.44
CA LYS A 147 9.25 -12.41 -3.03
C LYS A 147 8.57 -13.57 -3.73
N LEU A 148 8.90 -13.79 -4.99
CA LEU A 148 8.34 -14.83 -5.84
C LEU A 148 9.46 -15.72 -6.38
N PRO A 149 9.42 -17.05 -6.18
CA PRO A 149 10.36 -17.94 -6.87
C PRO A 149 10.09 -17.90 -8.37
N PHE A 150 11.10 -18.09 -9.21
CA PHE A 150 10.92 -18.12 -10.68
C PHE A 150 9.87 -19.15 -11.12
N SER A 151 9.76 -20.27 -10.40
CA SER A 151 8.75 -21.31 -10.63
C SER A 151 7.29 -20.84 -10.44
N PHE A 152 7.07 -19.65 -9.87
CA PHE A 152 5.75 -19.02 -9.83
C PHE A 152 5.27 -18.64 -11.24
N PHE A 153 6.19 -18.24 -12.12
CA PHE A 153 5.90 -17.85 -13.49
C PHE A 153 5.99 -19.08 -14.39
N LYS A 154 4.82 -19.62 -14.75
CA LYS A 154 4.74 -20.85 -15.55
C LYS A 154 4.89 -20.51 -17.02
N SER A 155 5.86 -21.13 -17.69
CA SER A 155 5.92 -21.14 -19.16
C SER A 155 4.64 -21.72 -19.76
N ASN A 156 4.24 -21.20 -20.92
CA ASN A 156 3.23 -21.81 -21.78
C ASN A 156 3.87 -22.17 -23.13
N ALA A 157 3.08 -22.71 -24.06
CA ALA A 157 3.58 -23.17 -25.36
C ALA A 157 4.16 -22.04 -26.24
N VAL A 158 3.81 -20.79 -25.96
CA VAL A 158 4.16 -19.62 -26.80
C VAL A 158 5.23 -18.77 -26.12
N ASN A 159 5.08 -18.53 -24.81
CA ASN A 159 5.89 -17.59 -24.03
C ASN A 159 6.49 -18.28 -22.80
N SER A 160 7.79 -18.08 -22.61
CA SER A 160 8.52 -18.45 -21.39
C SER A 160 9.09 -17.18 -20.73
N PRO A 161 9.05 -17.09 -19.39
CA PRO A 161 9.55 -15.91 -18.69
C PRO A 161 11.06 -15.77 -18.82
N ASP A 162 11.49 -14.64 -19.36
CA ASP A 162 12.89 -14.20 -19.38
C ASP A 162 13.11 -13.14 -18.29
N PHE A 163 13.60 -13.59 -17.14
CA PHE A 163 13.85 -12.73 -15.99
C PHE A 163 14.98 -11.71 -16.21
N SER A 164 15.85 -11.91 -17.20
CA SER A 164 16.88 -10.91 -17.52
C SER A 164 16.27 -9.62 -18.09
N LYS A 165 15.11 -9.76 -18.75
CA LYS A 165 14.29 -8.72 -19.37
C LYS A 165 13.10 -8.28 -18.50
N PHE A 166 13.21 -8.42 -17.18
CA PHE A 166 12.19 -7.94 -16.25
C PHE A 166 11.88 -6.46 -16.49
N LYS A 167 10.59 -6.11 -16.50
CA LYS A 167 10.09 -4.74 -16.46
C LYS A 167 8.76 -4.62 -15.73
N VAL A 168 8.46 -3.41 -15.27
CA VAL A 168 7.12 -3.02 -14.81
C VAL A 168 6.47 -2.17 -15.89
N ILE A 169 5.26 -2.54 -16.29
CA ILE A 169 4.51 -1.91 -17.39
C ILE A 169 3.06 -1.60 -16.95
N ASP A 170 2.27 -0.99 -17.83
CA ASP A 170 0.85 -0.67 -17.63
C ASP A 170 0.56 0.10 -16.34
N GLY A 171 1.35 1.15 -16.05
CA GLY A 171 1.15 1.96 -14.84
C GLY A 171 1.33 1.17 -13.54
N GLY A 172 2.11 0.09 -13.57
CA GLY A 172 2.33 -0.77 -12.40
C GLY A 172 1.29 -1.89 -12.21
N LEU A 173 0.41 -2.09 -13.19
CA LEU A 173 -0.60 -3.16 -13.16
C LEU A 173 -0.13 -4.47 -13.77
N SER A 174 1.04 -4.48 -14.43
CA SER A 174 1.64 -5.68 -15.03
C SER A 174 3.15 -5.66 -14.90
N VAL A 175 3.73 -6.86 -14.93
CA VAL A 175 5.17 -7.06 -15.11
C VAL A 175 5.43 -7.83 -16.38
N GLN A 176 6.50 -7.47 -17.08
CA GLN A 176 6.96 -8.10 -18.29
C GLN A 176 8.29 -8.82 -18.03
N LEU A 177 8.45 -10.03 -18.55
CA LEU A 177 9.62 -10.90 -18.42
C LEU A 177 10.00 -11.37 -19.84
N GLY A 178 10.50 -10.46 -20.66
CA GLY A 178 10.62 -10.68 -22.11
C GLY A 178 9.25 -10.65 -22.80
N ASP A 179 8.91 -11.69 -23.56
CA ASP A 179 7.58 -11.79 -24.22
C ASP A 179 6.48 -12.32 -23.29
N TYR A 180 6.86 -12.69 -22.06
CA TYR A 180 5.94 -13.16 -21.03
C TYR A 180 5.42 -11.97 -20.21
N GLU A 181 4.11 -11.90 -20.01
CA GLU A 181 3.47 -10.88 -19.18
C GLU A 181 2.70 -11.53 -18.03
N ALA A 182 2.79 -10.93 -16.84
CA ALA A 182 1.97 -11.28 -15.69
C ALA A 182 1.34 -10.03 -15.07
N SER A 183 0.01 -10.02 -15.01
CA SER A 183 -0.72 -8.96 -14.32
C SER A 183 -0.48 -8.99 -12.80
N ALA A 184 -0.54 -7.81 -12.18
CA ALA A 184 -0.54 -7.63 -10.74
C ALA A 184 -1.66 -8.45 -10.08
N TYR A 185 -2.82 -8.59 -10.73
CA TYR A 185 -3.88 -9.48 -10.26
C TYR A 185 -3.40 -10.95 -10.13
N ASN A 186 -2.77 -11.50 -11.18
CA ASN A 186 -2.28 -12.88 -11.18
C ASN A 186 -1.17 -13.11 -10.14
N ILE A 187 -0.42 -12.07 -9.80
CA ILE A 187 0.63 -12.10 -8.78
C ILE A 187 0.06 -11.97 -7.36
N LEU A 188 -0.74 -10.92 -7.12
CA LEU A 188 -1.22 -10.52 -5.80
C LEU A 188 -2.35 -11.42 -5.31
N TYR A 189 -3.28 -11.85 -6.18
CA TYR A 189 -4.41 -12.69 -5.77
C TYR A 189 -3.99 -13.97 -5.03
N PRO A 190 -3.04 -14.80 -5.53
CA PRO A 190 -2.61 -15.98 -4.79
C PRO A 190 -1.75 -15.65 -3.56
N ARG A 191 -1.05 -14.51 -3.53
CA ARG A 191 0.00 -14.21 -2.54
C ARG A 191 -0.42 -13.28 -1.41
N ASP A 192 -1.40 -12.41 -1.63
CA ASP A 192 -1.83 -11.38 -0.69
C ASP A 192 -3.32 -11.61 -0.29
N PRO A 193 -3.57 -12.15 0.92
CA PRO A 193 -4.94 -12.33 1.43
C PRO A 193 -5.73 -11.03 1.54
N ASP A 194 -5.08 -9.91 1.83
CA ASP A 194 -5.76 -8.63 2.00
C ASP A 194 -6.10 -8.01 0.64
N TYR A 195 -5.27 -8.21 -0.38
CA TYR A 195 -5.64 -7.94 -1.77
C TYR A 195 -6.93 -8.67 -2.16
N ARG A 196 -7.02 -9.97 -1.86
CA ARG A 196 -8.25 -10.74 -2.14
C ARG A 196 -9.47 -10.17 -1.41
N LYS A 197 -9.33 -9.79 -0.13
CA LYS A 197 -10.43 -9.19 0.63
C LYS A 197 -10.90 -7.88 0.01
N ARG A 198 -9.97 -6.98 -0.35
CA ARG A 198 -10.27 -5.70 -0.99
C ARG A 198 -10.97 -5.91 -2.33
N LEU A 199 -10.40 -6.74 -3.19
CA LEU A 199 -10.96 -7.04 -4.50
C LEU A 199 -12.37 -7.66 -4.39
N ASN A 200 -12.58 -8.59 -3.46
CA ASN A 200 -13.90 -9.18 -3.24
C ASN A 200 -14.90 -8.14 -2.72
N LYS A 201 -14.47 -7.22 -1.86
CA LYS A 201 -15.30 -6.09 -1.39
C LYS A 201 -15.67 -5.17 -2.55
N GLN A 202 -14.72 -4.86 -3.43
CA GLN A 202 -14.97 -4.04 -4.62
C GLN A 202 -15.92 -4.74 -5.60
N ARG A 203 -15.68 -6.01 -5.93
CA ARG A 203 -16.59 -6.81 -6.76
C ARG A 203 -18.00 -6.84 -6.19
N LYS A 204 -18.16 -7.03 -4.88
CA LYS A 204 -19.47 -6.97 -4.20
C LYS A 204 -20.13 -5.59 -4.26
N LYS A 205 -19.34 -4.51 -4.33
CA LYS A 205 -19.87 -3.14 -4.49
C LYS A 205 -20.30 -2.87 -5.94
N GLU A 206 -19.57 -3.42 -6.91
CA GLU A 206 -19.81 -3.23 -8.33
C GLU A 206 -20.80 -4.23 -8.93
N ASP A 207 -21.08 -5.34 -8.25
CA ASP A 207 -22.01 -6.37 -8.69
C ASP A 207 -23.44 -5.78 -8.75
N LYS A 208 -23.97 -5.61 -9.96
CA LYS A 208 -25.31 -5.07 -10.24
C LYS A 208 -26.37 -6.15 -10.41
N THR A 209 -26.09 -7.39 -10.01
CA THR A 209 -27.12 -8.43 -9.98
C THR A 209 -28.21 -8.08 -8.96
N PHE A 210 -29.42 -8.60 -9.21
CA PHE A 210 -30.55 -8.41 -8.30
C PHE A 210 -30.19 -8.84 -6.86
N GLY A 211 -29.47 -9.94 -6.69
CA GLY A 211 -29.03 -10.45 -5.40
C GLY A 211 -28.10 -9.49 -4.66
N ALA A 212 -27.09 -8.96 -5.35
CA ALA A 212 -26.14 -8.02 -4.76
C ALA A 212 -26.82 -6.68 -4.39
N CYS A 213 -27.69 -6.17 -5.26
CA CYS A 213 -28.52 -5.00 -4.98
C CYS A 213 -29.45 -5.22 -3.78
N LEU A 214 -30.08 -6.40 -3.67
CA LEU A 214 -30.90 -6.80 -2.53
C LEU A 214 -30.11 -6.78 -1.23
N PHE A 215 -28.94 -7.41 -1.20
CA PHE A 215 -28.07 -7.42 -0.03
C PHE A 215 -27.73 -5.99 0.43
N ARG A 216 -27.34 -5.11 -0.51
CA ARG A 216 -26.99 -3.71 -0.21
C ARG A 216 -28.19 -2.91 0.29
N ALA A 217 -29.32 -2.96 -0.41
CA ALA A 217 -30.55 -2.28 -0.03
C ALA A 217 -31.02 -2.72 1.36
N ARG A 218 -30.99 -4.03 1.62
CA ARG A 218 -31.35 -4.60 2.92
C ARG A 218 -30.46 -4.08 4.05
N ALA A 219 -29.13 -4.09 3.85
CA ALA A 219 -28.17 -3.61 4.84
C ALA A 219 -28.34 -2.11 5.16
N ILE A 220 -28.61 -1.29 4.14
CA ILE A 220 -28.83 0.16 4.30
C ILE A 220 -30.17 0.45 4.98
N LEU A 221 -31.22 -0.30 4.64
CA LEU A 221 -32.57 -0.14 5.21
C LEU A 221 -32.73 -0.84 6.58
N GLY A 222 -31.69 -1.49 7.09
CA GLY A 222 -31.72 -2.16 8.39
C GLY A 222 -32.69 -3.36 8.46
N VAL A 223 -32.95 -4.00 7.31
CA VAL A 223 -33.86 -5.15 7.22
C VAL A 223 -33.07 -6.46 7.40
N ASN A 224 -33.61 -7.44 8.13
CA ASN A 224 -32.98 -8.75 8.27
C ASN A 224 -33.46 -9.73 7.19
N GLN A 225 -32.70 -10.79 6.94
CA GLN A 225 -33.10 -11.84 5.98
C GLN A 225 -34.37 -12.58 6.42
N ASP A 226 -34.68 -12.58 7.73
CA ASP A 226 -35.87 -13.20 8.31
C ASP A 226 -37.13 -12.31 8.20
N ASP A 227 -36.98 -11.05 7.80
CA ASP A 227 -38.08 -10.09 7.80
C ASP A 227 -38.95 -10.14 6.54
N PHE A 228 -38.67 -11.04 5.60
CA PHE A 228 -39.38 -11.14 4.32
C PHE A 228 -40.60 -12.07 4.43
N PRO A 229 -41.83 -11.54 4.42
CA PRO A 229 -43.03 -12.35 4.68
C PRO A 229 -43.25 -13.40 3.59
N GLY A 230 -43.33 -14.65 4.00
CA GLY A 230 -43.59 -15.78 3.11
C GLY A 230 -42.44 -16.10 2.15
N ILE A 231 -41.22 -15.72 2.51
CA ILE A 231 -39.97 -16.16 1.88
C ILE A 231 -39.05 -16.61 3.00
N ASP A 232 -38.49 -17.82 2.91
CA ASP A 232 -37.58 -18.30 3.95
C ASP A 232 -36.23 -17.56 3.90
N ARG A 233 -35.56 -17.47 5.06
CA ARG A 233 -34.24 -16.85 5.20
C ARG A 233 -33.21 -17.41 4.22
N LYS A 234 -33.27 -18.73 4.01
CA LYS A 234 -32.32 -19.46 3.15
C LYS A 234 -32.47 -19.03 1.69
N THR A 235 -33.68 -18.80 1.22
CA THR A 235 -34.02 -18.34 -0.12
C THR A 235 -33.55 -16.92 -0.31
N ILE A 236 -33.77 -16.02 0.66
CA ILE A 236 -33.19 -14.67 0.61
C ILE A 236 -31.66 -14.76 0.53
N SER A 237 -31.01 -15.57 1.37
CA SER A 237 -29.55 -15.76 1.32
C SER A 237 -29.07 -16.31 -0.04
N ARG A 238 -29.78 -17.28 -0.63
CA ARG A 238 -29.44 -17.83 -1.95
C ARG A 238 -29.62 -16.80 -3.06
N ILE A 239 -30.65 -15.97 -2.98
CA ILE A 239 -30.87 -14.85 -3.91
C ILE A 239 -29.72 -13.85 -3.77
N GLU A 240 -29.38 -13.41 -2.55
CA GLU A 240 -28.29 -12.46 -2.29
C GLU A 240 -26.93 -12.97 -2.80
N ASN A 241 -26.70 -14.28 -2.77
CA ASN A 241 -25.48 -14.92 -3.26
C ASN A 241 -25.51 -15.27 -4.77
N ASN A 242 -26.57 -14.91 -5.51
CA ASN A 242 -26.79 -15.31 -6.90
C ASN A 242 -26.78 -16.83 -7.14
N GLU A 243 -27.19 -17.62 -6.14
CA GLU A 243 -27.31 -19.09 -6.21
C GLU A 243 -28.69 -19.55 -6.77
N VAL A 244 -29.52 -18.58 -7.17
CA VAL A 244 -30.84 -18.82 -7.78
C VAL A 244 -30.80 -18.33 -9.22
N GLU A 245 -30.85 -19.27 -10.17
CA GLU A 245 -30.77 -18.99 -11.61
C GLU A 245 -31.91 -18.08 -12.09
N ARG A 246 -33.13 -18.30 -11.58
CA ARG A 246 -34.29 -17.47 -11.89
C ARG A 246 -35.15 -17.21 -10.66
N ILE A 247 -35.26 -15.93 -10.30
CA ILE A 247 -36.14 -15.47 -9.22
C ILE A 247 -37.55 -15.31 -9.78
N LEU A 248 -38.53 -15.98 -9.19
CA LEU A 248 -39.93 -15.84 -9.60
C LEU A 248 -40.42 -14.39 -9.38
N ASN A 249 -41.20 -13.85 -10.32
CA ASN A 249 -41.72 -12.48 -10.23
C ASN A 249 -42.50 -12.22 -8.93
N ILE A 250 -43.28 -13.21 -8.46
CA ILE A 250 -44.01 -13.09 -7.19
C ILE A 250 -43.08 -12.95 -5.98
N THR A 251 -41.90 -13.57 -6.02
CA THR A 251 -40.88 -13.47 -4.97
C THR A 251 -40.21 -12.10 -5.02
N LYS A 252 -39.87 -11.60 -6.22
CA LYS A 252 -39.37 -10.23 -6.41
C LYS A 252 -40.35 -9.20 -5.86
N LEU A 253 -41.64 -9.30 -6.17
CA LEU A 253 -42.66 -8.36 -5.70
C LEU A 253 -42.78 -8.34 -4.17
N LYS A 254 -42.74 -9.51 -3.51
CA LYS A 254 -42.73 -9.60 -2.04
C LYS A 254 -41.50 -8.94 -1.43
N ILE A 255 -40.33 -9.15 -2.03
CA ILE A 255 -39.07 -8.51 -1.60
C ILE A 255 -39.18 -6.99 -1.71
N LEU A 256 -39.58 -6.49 -2.88
CA LEU A 256 -39.72 -5.05 -3.15
C LEU A 256 -40.76 -4.40 -2.22
N ALA A 257 -41.89 -5.06 -2.01
CA ALA A 257 -42.93 -4.60 -1.08
C ALA A 257 -42.41 -4.51 0.37
N ARG A 258 -41.63 -5.51 0.83
CA ARG A 258 -41.05 -5.48 2.18
C ARG A 258 -40.01 -4.38 2.35
N LEU A 259 -39.24 -4.10 1.30
CA LEU A 259 -38.24 -3.02 1.29
C LEU A 259 -38.87 -1.63 1.07
N GLY A 260 -40.10 -1.55 0.59
CA GLY A 260 -40.78 -0.28 0.28
C GLY A 260 -40.18 0.47 -0.91
N ILE A 261 -39.60 -0.26 -1.88
CA ILE A 261 -38.90 0.33 -3.04
C ILE A 261 -39.31 -0.36 -4.36
N THR A 262 -39.09 0.32 -5.48
CA THR A 262 -39.29 -0.24 -6.83
C THR A 262 -38.08 -1.09 -7.26
N GLU A 263 -38.25 -1.93 -8.30
CA GLU A 263 -37.13 -2.70 -8.87
C GLU A 263 -36.05 -1.76 -9.42
N GLU A 264 -36.43 -0.69 -10.12
CA GLU A 264 -35.49 0.34 -10.59
C GLU A 264 -34.68 0.95 -9.44
N LYS A 265 -35.35 1.30 -8.33
CA LYS A 265 -34.66 1.84 -7.16
C LYS A 265 -33.74 0.81 -6.51
N LEU A 266 -34.16 -0.46 -6.47
CA LEU A 266 -33.35 -1.57 -5.98
C LEU A 266 -32.06 -1.70 -6.79
N MET A 267 -32.16 -1.71 -8.12
CA MET A 267 -31.01 -1.85 -9.02
C MET A 267 -30.05 -0.64 -8.96
N GLY A 268 -30.48 0.47 -8.36
CA GLY A 268 -29.65 1.65 -8.09
C GLY A 268 -28.84 1.59 -6.79
N TYR A 269 -29.04 0.56 -5.94
CA TYR A 269 -28.19 0.28 -4.77
C TYR A 269 -26.96 -0.53 -5.15
#